data_AF-A0A7S2H2M3-F1
#
_entry.id   AF-A0A7S2H2M3-F1
#
_cell.length_a   1.000
_cell.length_b   1.000
_cell.length_c   1.000
_cell.angle_alpha   90.00
_cell.angle_beta   90.00
_cell.angle_gamma   90.00
#
_symmetry.space_group_name_H-M   'P 1'
#
loop_
_entity.id
_entity.type
_entity.pdbx_description
1 polymer ?
#
loop_
_entity_poly.entity_id
_entity_poly.type
_entity_poly.pdbx_seq_one_letter_code
_entity_poly.pdbx_strand_id
1 'polypeptide(L)'
;RRAIALEQYGAWHAAQAAYVDCMHRWQSGDVSLINTPRAELAMWEQGLIRAAKNLNQWELLTEFSKAMPNAQPTLLMECLWKIGDWDRLKELFAKYSLPEKPRIKMLQTYAAIHEGKLPDAEQRCNEGIQAALVEWTMLPALDAGTHTGLLQ
;
A
#
# COMPACT_ATOMS: atom_id res chain seq x y z
N ARG A 1 -10.18 -6.55 -18.04
CA ARG A 1 -9.25 -7.57 -18.61
C ARG A 1 -8.00 -6.94 -19.24
N ARG A 2 -8.14 -5.99 -20.18
CA ARG A 2 -6.98 -5.28 -20.79
C ARG A 2 -6.02 -4.66 -19.76
N ALA A 3 -6.55 -3.96 -18.76
CA ALA A 3 -5.73 -3.33 -17.71
C ALA A 3 -4.86 -4.34 -16.95
N ILE A 4 -5.42 -5.50 -16.61
CA ILE A 4 -4.72 -6.58 -15.87
C ILE A 4 -3.59 -7.18 -16.72
N ALA A 5 -3.82 -7.39 -18.02
CA ALA A 5 -2.77 -7.91 -18.92
C ALA A 5 -1.61 -6.92 -19.05
N LEU A 6 -1.90 -5.61 -19.13
CA LEU A 6 -0.88 -4.56 -19.15
C LEU A 6 -0.11 -4.47 -17.82
N GLU A 7 -0.80 -4.68 -16.70
CA GLU A 7 -0.20 -4.76 -15.37
C GLU A 7 0.77 -5.93 -15.25
N GLN A 8 0.38 -7.12 -15.69
CA GLN A 8 1.23 -8.31 -15.70
C GLN A 8 2.47 -8.14 -16.60
N TYR A 9 2.34 -7.38 -17.69
CA TYR A 9 3.46 -7.05 -18.57
C TYR A 9 4.38 -5.95 -17.99
N GLY A 10 3.95 -5.21 -16.96
CA GLY A 10 4.70 -4.09 -16.39
C GLY A 10 4.53 -2.76 -17.14
N ALA A 11 3.56 -2.65 -18.06
CA ALA A 11 3.24 -1.39 -18.75
C ALA A 11 2.36 -0.48 -17.85
N TRP A 12 2.93 0.02 -16.76
CA TRP A 12 2.19 0.70 -15.68
C TRP A 12 1.39 1.93 -16.12
N HIS A 13 1.94 2.78 -17.01
CA HIS A 13 1.23 3.94 -17.56
C HIS A 13 -0.02 3.51 -18.35
N ALA A 14 0.11 2.51 -19.22
CA ALA A 14 -0.99 2.02 -20.04
C ALA A 14 -2.04 1.27 -19.19
N ALA A 15 -1.59 0.54 -18.16
CA ALA A 15 -2.46 -0.12 -17.21
C ALA A 15 -3.27 0.92 -16.41
N GLN A 16 -2.63 1.97 -15.89
CA GLN A 16 -3.30 3.06 -15.17
C GLN A 16 -4.37 3.72 -16.05
N ALA A 17 -4.03 4.10 -17.28
CA ALA A 17 -4.98 4.70 -18.22
C ALA A 17 -6.19 3.79 -18.49
N ALA A 18 -5.96 2.49 -18.66
CA ALA A 18 -7.03 1.52 -18.88
C ALA A 18 -7.94 1.35 -17.64
N TYR A 19 -7.38 1.39 -16.43
CA TYR A 19 -8.18 1.35 -15.20
C TYR A 19 -9.03 2.63 -15.02
N VAL A 20 -8.47 3.81 -15.28
CA VAL A 20 -9.20 5.08 -15.21
C VAL A 20 -10.35 5.11 -16.22
N ASP A 21 -10.11 4.66 -17.45
CA ASP A 21 -11.16 4.56 -18.48
C ASP A 21 -12.31 3.66 -18.03
N CYS A 22 -12.02 2.48 -17.48
CA CYS A 22 -13.04 1.59 -16.94
C CYS A 22 -13.86 2.24 -15.81
N MET A 23 -13.21 2.96 -14.90
CA MET A 23 -13.91 3.65 -13.81
C MET A 23 -14.79 4.80 -14.31
N HIS A 24 -14.29 5.62 -15.23
CA HIS A 24 -15.08 6.72 -15.81
C HIS A 24 -16.32 6.19 -16.53
N ARG A 25 -16.18 5.13 -17.32
CA ARG A 25 -17.31 4.50 -18.02
C ARG A 25 -18.32 3.90 -17.05
N TRP A 26 -17.85 3.31 -15.96
CA TRP A 26 -18.72 2.82 -14.90
C TRP A 26 -19.49 3.96 -14.22
N GLN A 27 -18.80 5.06 -13.86
CA GLN A 27 -19.41 6.24 -13.23
C GLN A 27 -20.40 6.96 -14.15
N SER A 28 -20.16 6.95 -15.46
CA SER A 28 -21.08 7.52 -16.45
C SER A 28 -22.34 6.66 -16.68
N GLY A 29 -22.46 5.50 -16.03
CA GLY A 29 -23.61 4.60 -16.17
C GLY A 29 -23.62 3.82 -17.48
N ASP A 30 -22.46 3.47 -18.04
CA ASP A 30 -22.37 2.59 -19.20
C ASP A 30 -23.12 1.28 -18.91
N VAL A 31 -24.13 0.98 -19.74
CA VAL A 31 -25.02 -0.18 -19.56
C VAL A 31 -24.25 -1.51 -19.53
N SER A 32 -23.08 -1.56 -20.17
CA SER A 32 -22.22 -2.75 -20.14
C SER A 32 -21.50 -2.96 -18.80
N LEU A 33 -21.36 -1.91 -17.99
CA LEU A 33 -20.61 -1.91 -16.72
C LEU A 33 -21.51 -1.67 -15.50
N ILE A 34 -22.77 -1.26 -15.68
CA ILE A 34 -23.66 -0.91 -14.57
C ILE A 34 -23.88 -2.06 -13.57
N ASN A 35 -23.76 -3.30 -14.03
CA ASN A 35 -23.87 -4.52 -13.20
C ASN A 35 -22.52 -5.07 -12.73
N THR A 36 -21.44 -4.28 -12.79
CA THR A 36 -20.11 -4.72 -12.33
C THR A 36 -20.15 -5.03 -10.82
N PRO A 37 -19.73 -6.24 -10.41
CA PRO A 37 -19.76 -6.64 -9.01
C PRO A 37 -18.76 -5.82 -8.18
N ARG A 38 -19.09 -5.60 -6.90
CA ARG A 38 -18.26 -4.81 -5.98
C ARG A 38 -16.81 -5.32 -5.87
N ALA A 39 -16.60 -6.63 -6.02
CA ALA A 39 -15.26 -7.22 -6.03
C ALA A 39 -14.40 -6.74 -7.22
N GLU A 40 -15.00 -6.57 -8.41
CA GLU A 40 -14.29 -6.06 -9.58
C GLU A 40 -13.98 -4.56 -9.44
N LEU A 41 -14.89 -3.78 -8.86
CA LEU A 41 -14.63 -2.36 -8.56
C LEU A 41 -13.45 -2.19 -7.59
N ALA A 42 -13.43 -2.99 -6.52
CA ALA A 42 -12.32 -3.00 -5.57
C ALA A 42 -11.00 -3.45 -6.24
N MET A 43 -11.07 -4.39 -7.18
CA MET A 43 -9.91 -4.83 -7.95
C MET A 43 -9.35 -3.68 -8.81
N TRP A 44 -10.20 -2.89 -9.47
CA TRP A 44 -9.75 -1.75 -10.27
C TRP A 44 -9.08 -0.67 -9.41
N GLU A 45 -9.66 -0.38 -8.24
CA GLU A 45 -9.08 0.56 -7.28
C GLU A 45 -7.69 0.10 -6.82
N GLN A 46 -7.55 -1.17 -6.44
CA GLN A 46 -6.26 -1.73 -6.08
C GLN A 46 -5.26 -1.69 -7.24
N GLY A 47 -5.72 -1.95 -8.47
CA GLY A 47 -4.90 -1.86 -9.68
C GLY A 47 -4.37 -0.45 -9.92
N LEU A 48 -5.21 0.59 -9.75
CA LEU A 48 -4.78 1.99 -9.84
C LEU A 48 -3.73 2.33 -8.77
N ILE A 49 -3.95 1.91 -7.53
CA ILE A 49 -3.00 2.14 -6.45
C ILE A 49 -1.66 1.46 -6.77
N ARG A 50 -1.66 0.20 -7.23
CA ARG A 50 -0.44 -0.52 -7.62
C ARG A 50 0.27 0.17 -8.78
N ALA A 51 -0.45 0.60 -9.80
CA ALA A 51 0.15 1.31 -10.92
C ALA A 51 0.78 2.65 -10.46
N ALA A 52 0.06 3.45 -9.69
CA ALA A 52 0.56 4.73 -9.16
C ALA A 52 1.80 4.56 -8.27
N LYS A 53 1.84 3.50 -7.44
CA LYS A 53 3.02 3.15 -6.62
C LYS A 53 4.24 2.83 -7.50
N ASN A 54 4.06 2.02 -8.54
CA ASN A 54 5.14 1.67 -9.47
C ASN A 54 5.62 2.86 -10.31
N LEU A 55 4.74 3.84 -10.56
CA LEU A 55 5.05 5.08 -11.24
C LEU A 55 5.61 6.18 -10.33
N ASN A 56 5.84 5.87 -9.04
CA ASN A 56 6.39 6.82 -8.05
C ASN A 56 5.48 8.06 -7.82
N GLN A 57 4.18 7.94 -8.05
CA GLN A 57 3.20 9.04 -7.94
C GLN A 57 2.67 9.22 -6.51
N TRP A 58 3.58 9.41 -5.54
CA TRP A 58 3.22 9.43 -4.11
C TRP A 58 2.38 10.65 -3.70
N GLU A 59 2.57 11.80 -4.34
CA GLU A 59 1.77 13.00 -4.07
C GLU A 59 0.29 12.77 -4.44
N LEU A 60 0.05 12.21 -5.63
CA LEU A 60 -1.28 11.83 -6.08
C LEU A 60 -1.94 10.82 -5.13
N LEU A 61 -1.19 9.81 -4.69
CA LEU A 61 -1.67 8.82 -3.73
C LEU A 61 -1.96 9.42 -2.35
N THR A 62 -1.21 10.46 -1.95
CA THR A 62 -1.45 11.18 -0.70
C THR A 62 -2.79 11.89 -0.74
N GLU A 63 -3.08 12.64 -1.81
CA GLU A 63 -4.37 13.31 -1.98
C GLU A 63 -5.54 12.31 -2.06
N PHE A 64 -5.34 11.21 -2.78
CA PHE A 64 -6.31 10.12 -2.83
C PHE A 64 -6.60 9.51 -1.45
N SER A 65 -5.55 9.22 -0.66
CA SER A 65 -5.71 8.62 0.67
C SER A 65 -6.33 9.58 1.69
N LYS A 66 -6.10 10.90 1.56
CA LYS A 66 -6.78 11.94 2.37
C LYS A 66 -8.27 12.01 2.08
N ALA A 67 -8.70 11.75 0.85
CA ALA A 67 -10.12 11.70 0.50
C ALA A 67 -10.83 10.48 1.11
N MET A 68 -10.08 9.43 1.47
CA MET A 68 -10.61 8.20 2.07
C MET A 68 -9.84 7.80 3.35
N PRO A 69 -9.82 8.66 4.40
CA PRO A 69 -8.90 8.54 5.52
C PRO A 69 -9.20 7.33 6.42
N ASN A 70 -10.43 6.80 6.38
CA ASN A 70 -10.83 5.64 7.17
C ASN A 70 -10.67 4.31 6.42
N ALA A 71 -10.54 4.34 5.09
CA ALA A 71 -10.51 3.14 4.28
C ALA A 71 -9.13 2.48 4.29
N GLN A 72 -8.05 3.27 4.17
CA GLN A 72 -6.68 2.75 4.04
C GLN A 72 -5.63 3.63 4.75
N PRO A 73 -5.60 3.65 6.10
CA PRO A 73 -4.61 4.43 6.86
C PRO A 73 -3.17 4.01 6.57
N THR A 74 -2.93 2.73 6.28
CA THR A 74 -1.62 2.19 5.91
C THR A 74 -1.11 2.74 4.57
N LEU A 75 -1.99 3.02 3.61
CA LEU A 75 -1.61 3.64 2.35
C LEU A 75 -1.12 5.07 2.56
N LEU A 76 -1.83 5.86 3.38
CA LEU A 76 -1.41 7.23 3.69
C LEU A 76 -0.05 7.24 4.40
N MET A 77 0.14 6.35 5.39
CA MET A 77 1.44 6.20 6.05
C MET A 77 2.56 5.89 5.06
N GLU A 78 2.29 4.99 4.10
CA GLU A 78 3.22 4.66 3.02
C GLU A 78 3.55 5.84 2.10
N CYS A 79 2.61 6.76 1.89
CA CYS A 79 2.88 7.93 1.07
C CYS A 79 3.70 8.97 1.85
N LEU A 80 3.38 9.18 3.13
CA LEU A 80 4.02 10.20 3.96
C LEU A 80 5.53 9.93 4.16
N TRP A 81 5.94 8.70 4.45
CA TRP A 81 7.38 8.40 4.57
C TRP A 81 8.13 8.52 3.24
N LYS A 82 7.46 8.29 2.10
CA LYS A 82 8.05 8.45 0.77
C LYS A 82 8.23 9.91 0.38
N ILE A 83 7.31 10.78 0.81
CA ILE A 83 7.39 12.23 0.59
C ILE A 83 8.28 12.90 1.66
N GLY A 84 8.54 12.24 2.78
CA GLY A 84 9.36 12.75 3.88
C GLY A 84 8.60 13.58 4.92
N ASP A 85 7.27 13.45 4.97
CA ASP A 85 6.42 14.15 5.95
C ASP A 85 6.32 13.32 7.25
N TRP A 86 7.42 13.33 8.01
CA TRP A 86 7.55 12.54 9.24
C TRP A 86 6.63 13.01 10.36
N ASP A 87 6.30 14.30 10.42
CA ASP A 87 5.45 14.86 11.47
C ASP A 87 4.01 14.36 11.34
N ARG A 88 3.44 14.41 10.13
CA ARG A 88 2.11 13.81 9.91
C ARG A 88 2.12 12.30 10.07
N LEU A 89 3.22 11.62 9.70
CA LEU A 89 3.32 10.17 9.90
C LEU A 89 3.18 9.79 11.37
N LYS A 90 3.78 10.57 12.27
CA LYS A 90 3.69 10.37 13.73
C LYS A 90 2.29 10.58 14.27
N GLU A 91 1.59 11.61 13.79
CA GLU A 91 0.19 11.83 14.14
C GLU A 91 -0.68 10.61 13.77
N LEU A 92 -0.42 9.99 12.62
CA LEU A 92 -1.15 8.80 12.21
C LEU A 92 -0.84 7.57 13.08
N PHE A 93 0.41 7.40 13.54
CA PHE A 93 0.76 6.33 14.48
C PHE A 93 0.02 6.47 15.81
N ALA A 94 -0.20 7.69 16.28
CA ALA A 94 -0.96 7.95 17.50
C ALA A 94 -2.49 7.82 17.28
N LYS A 95 -2.96 8.19 16.08
CA LYS A 95 -4.40 8.23 15.75
C LYS A 95 -5.00 6.85 15.49
N TYR A 96 -4.26 5.95 14.83
CA TYR A 96 -4.79 4.66 14.40
C TYR A 96 -4.20 3.52 15.23
N SER A 97 -5.07 2.59 15.66
CA SER A 97 -4.61 1.29 16.15
C SER A 97 -4.16 0.46 14.96
N LEU A 98 -2.85 0.26 14.83
CA LEU A 98 -2.25 -0.40 13.68
C LEU A 98 -1.99 -1.88 13.95
N PRO A 99 -2.16 -2.74 12.94
CA PRO A 99 -1.83 -4.14 13.09
C PRO A 99 -0.32 -4.33 13.27
N GLU A 100 0.08 -5.38 13.97
CA GLU A 100 1.49 -5.72 14.19
C GLU A 100 2.13 -6.39 12.96
N LYS A 101 2.14 -5.66 11.84
CA LYS A 101 2.78 -6.11 10.61
C LYS A 101 4.25 -5.64 10.54
N PRO A 102 5.16 -6.45 9.96
CA PRO A 102 6.57 -6.09 9.83
C PRO A 102 6.77 -4.72 9.17
N ARG A 103 6.01 -4.47 8.09
CA ARG A 103 6.06 -3.21 7.34
C ARG A 103 5.70 -1.97 8.18
N ILE A 104 4.80 -2.10 9.16
CA ILE A 104 4.41 -1.00 10.04
C ILE A 104 5.50 -0.76 11.09
N LYS A 105 6.04 -1.83 11.68
CA LYS A 105 7.17 -1.74 12.62
C LYS A 105 8.40 -1.11 11.95
N MET A 106 8.64 -1.41 10.67
CA MET A 106 9.68 -0.76 9.86
C MET A 106 9.46 0.75 9.77
N LEU A 107 8.25 1.22 9.45
CA LEU A 107 7.95 2.66 9.40
C LEU A 107 8.12 3.34 10.76
N GLN A 108 7.71 2.68 11.86
CA GLN A 108 7.92 3.17 13.22
C GLN A 108 9.40 3.27 13.57
N THR A 109 10.20 2.29 13.15
CA THR A 109 11.66 2.28 13.32
C THR A 109 12.30 3.46 12.59
N TYR A 110 11.93 3.68 11.31
CA TYR A 110 12.43 4.84 10.56
C TYR A 110 12.06 6.17 11.20
N ALA A 111 10.82 6.31 11.70
CA ALA A 111 10.40 7.51 12.41
C ALA A 111 11.21 7.74 13.69
N ALA A 112 11.48 6.69 14.47
CA ALA A 112 12.31 6.78 15.68
C ALA A 112 13.78 7.16 15.36
N ILE A 113 14.34 6.63 14.28
CA ILE A 113 15.67 7.01 13.78
C ILE A 113 15.70 8.49 13.42
N HIS A 114 14.68 8.98 12.70
CA HIS A 114 14.57 10.39 12.31
C HIS A 114 14.49 11.32 13.54
N GLU A 115 13.92 10.86 14.65
CA GLU A 115 13.89 11.62 15.91
C GLU A 115 15.16 11.50 16.75
N GLY A 116 16.15 10.70 16.33
CA GLY A 116 17.36 10.44 17.09
C GLY A 116 17.15 9.53 18.31
N LYS A 117 15.99 8.88 18.43
CA LYS A 117 15.65 7.96 19.53
C LYS A 117 16.14 6.55 19.20
N LEU A 118 17.46 6.37 19.19
CA LEU A 118 18.09 5.10 18.81
C LEU A 118 17.65 3.89 19.66
N PRO A 119 17.49 3.99 21.00
CA PRO A 119 17.01 2.87 21.80
C PRO A 119 15.59 2.42 21.41
N ASP A 120 14.70 3.39 21.16
CA ASP A 120 13.34 3.10 20.72
C ASP A 120 13.34 2.47 19.32
N ALA A 121 14.21 2.96 18.42
CA ALA A 121 14.38 2.39 17.09
C ALA A 121 14.84 0.93 17.14
N GLU A 122 15.82 0.60 17.99
CA GLU A 122 16.30 -0.77 18.17
C GLU A 122 15.19 -1.69 18.70
N GLN A 123 14.44 -1.24 19.71
CA GLN A 123 13.30 -1.98 20.22
C GLN A 123 12.25 -2.25 19.12
N ARG A 124 11.85 -1.23 18.35
CA ARG A 124 10.88 -1.37 17.26
C ARG A 124 11.37 -2.27 16.14
N CYS A 125 12.67 -2.23 15.84
CA CYS A 125 13.30 -3.12 14.88
C CYS A 125 13.19 -4.58 15.33
N ASN A 126 13.51 -4.86 16.60
CA ASN A 126 13.39 -6.20 17.18
C ASN A 126 11.93 -6.71 17.15
N GLU A 127 10.96 -5.87 17.50
CA GLU A 127 9.53 -6.19 17.37
C GLU A 127 9.14 -6.50 15.91
N GLY A 128 9.67 -5.75 14.95
CA GLY A 128 9.47 -5.98 13.51
C GLY A 128 10.04 -7.30 13.02
N ILE A 129 11.23 -7.69 13.48
CA ILE A 129 11.86 -8.98 13.18
C ILE A 129 10.99 -10.12 13.71
N GLN A 130 10.51 -10.02 14.96
CA GLN A 130 9.62 -11.04 15.52
C GLN A 130 8.31 -11.18 14.73
N ALA A 131 7.70 -10.05 14.35
CA ALA A 131 6.52 -10.07 13.48
C ALA A 131 6.80 -10.75 12.12
N ALA A 132 7.98 -10.50 11.53
CA ALA A 132 8.36 -11.11 10.26
C ALA A 132 8.58 -12.62 10.39
N LEU A 133 9.16 -13.09 11.50
CA LEU A 133 9.31 -14.51 11.79
C LEU A 133 7.95 -15.19 11.98
N VAL A 134 7.01 -14.54 12.67
CA VAL A 134 5.65 -15.07 12.82
C VAL A 134 4.99 -15.21 11.44
N GLU A 135 5.02 -14.17 10.60
CA GLU A 135 4.48 -14.23 9.24
C GLU A 135 5.18 -15.31 8.40
N TRP A 136 6.50 -15.45 8.52
CA TRP A 136 7.28 -16.49 7.84
C TRP A 136 6.80 -17.90 8.18
N THR A 137 6.58 -18.19 9.46
CA THR A 137 6.14 -19.53 9.90
C THR A 137 4.70 -19.86 9.48
N MET A 138 3.89 -18.84 9.17
CA MET A 138 2.52 -19.02 8.65
C MET A 138 2.48 -19.32 7.16
N LEU A 139 3.57 -19.05 6.42
CA LEU A 139 3.65 -19.34 4.99
C LEU A 139 3.97 -20.82 4.73
N PRO A 140 3.49 -21.40 3.62
CA PRO A 140 3.84 -22.77 3.25
C PRO A 140 5.35 -22.90 3.03
N ALA A 141 5.88 -24.09 3.31
CA ALA A 141 7.31 -24.40 3.14
C ALA A 141 7.75 -24.47 1.66
N LEU A 142 6.80 -24.44 0.73
CA LEU A 142 7.05 -24.51 -0.71
C LEU A 142 6.95 -23.11 -1.34
N ASP A 143 7.91 -22.86 -2.23
CA ASP A 143 8.12 -21.74 -3.16
C ASP A 143 8.81 -20.47 -2.63
N ALA A 144 9.84 -20.03 -3.36
CA ALA A 144 10.62 -18.82 -3.08
C ALA A 144 9.81 -17.50 -3.25
N GLY A 145 8.72 -17.54 -4.03
CA GLY A 145 7.94 -16.35 -4.38
C GLY A 145 7.14 -15.75 -3.22
N THR A 146 6.58 -16.58 -2.34
CA THR A 146 5.78 -16.15 -1.19
C THR A 146 6.65 -15.52 -0.09
N HIS A 147 7.87 -16.03 0.07
CA HIS A 147 8.84 -15.57 1.05
C HIS A 147 9.62 -14.33 0.61
N THR A 148 9.67 -14.03 -0.70
CA THR A 148 10.47 -12.91 -1.25
C THR A 148 10.14 -11.57 -0.59
N GLY A 149 8.85 -11.30 -0.31
CA GLY A 149 8.43 -10.04 0.30
C GLY A 149 8.88 -9.83 1.75
N LEU A 150 9.19 -10.91 2.49
CA LEU A 150 9.71 -10.84 3.86
C LEU A 150 11.24 -10.74 3.91
N LEU A 151 11.93 -11.03 2.81
CA LEU A 151 13.38 -10.97 2.71
C LEU A 151 13.91 -9.58 2.33
N GLN A 152 13.04 -8.66 1.89
CA GLN A 152 13.36 -7.30 1.45
C GLN A 152 13.09 -6.27 2.55
#